data_AF-A0A9X0R7D1-F1
#
_entry.id   AF-A0A9X0R7D1-F1
#
_cell.length_a   1.000
_cell.length_b   1.000
_cell.length_c   1.000
_cell.angle_alpha   90.00
_cell.angle_beta   90.00
_cell.angle_gamma   90.00
#
_symmetry.space_group_name_H-M   'P 1'
#
loop_
_entity.id
_entity.type
_entity.pdbx_description
1 polymer ?
#
loop_
_entity_poly.entity_id
_entity_poly.type
_entity_poly.pdbx_seq_one_letter_code
_entity_poly.pdbx_strand_id
1 'polypeptide(L)'
;MTSRIPFYLSIFLLIVVGITLSVMRHQSYGVPWTPGETRQVWDIEARIEFNAQGREVKVSLAAPHTQDGFTLIGENASSPGYGISYVTTESGRRAEWTIRQAKGPQTIYYKTQFLVDPQANAIPLPPSAPMVKPTFDGPDETSAIALIEQANRRSADDVTFTRELIKALNEAENQNAALLLNKMSKVDAAQKLLSYAQIPNKVVGVIRLEDGRRRQSIQHMNQVWDGSKWVLFNPETGTQPTQPNLLVWDESNVSLLDVMGGQNSQVHFTMIAQDVSPQQATNSKVSADGLLNLSIHSLPLEEQAMFKNIMLIPIGALIVVFLRVIIGLKTSGTFMPVLIAVAFVQTQLTTGIIGFLLIVGTGLIIRSYLSKLNLLLVARISAVIISVILIISMFTVVAFKIGLTEGLTITFFPMIILSWTIERMSILWEEEGAKEVILQGGGSLLTAVLIYLAMTNPYVQHLTFNFIGLQLIVLAGILLLGTYTGYRLTELRRFKPLVDGD
;
A
#
# COMPACT_ATOMS: atom_id res chain seq x y z
N MET A 1 25.65 45.37 11.73
CA MET A 1 25.47 44.69 10.42
C MET A 1 26.28 43.40 10.48
N THR A 2 25.67 42.31 10.88
CA THR A 2 26.33 40.98 10.89
C THR A 2 26.66 40.59 9.46
N SER A 3 27.88 40.10 9.24
CA SER A 3 28.41 39.75 7.93
C SER A 3 27.39 38.90 7.13
N ARG A 4 27.07 39.32 5.90
CA ARG A 4 26.18 38.55 5.00
C ARG A 4 26.84 37.26 4.50
N ILE A 5 28.16 37.15 4.64
CA ILE A 5 28.97 36.02 4.17
C ILE A 5 28.60 34.69 4.86
N PRO A 6 28.57 34.57 6.20
CA PRO A 6 28.16 33.33 6.87
C PRO A 6 26.74 32.89 6.52
N PHE A 7 25.82 33.81 6.22
CA PHE A 7 24.46 33.47 5.81
C PHE A 7 24.43 32.80 4.43
N TYR A 8 25.08 33.40 3.42
CA TYR A 8 25.15 32.79 2.08
C TYR A 8 25.97 31.50 2.06
N LEU A 9 27.00 31.39 2.92
CA LEU A 9 27.78 30.16 3.09
C LEU A 9 26.93 29.02 3.66
N SER A 10 26.07 29.30 4.65
CA SER A 10 25.11 28.32 5.18
C SER A 10 24.09 27.87 4.12
N ILE A 11 23.58 28.78 3.29
CA ILE A 11 22.69 28.44 2.18
C ILE A 11 23.41 27.53 1.17
N PHE A 12 24.63 27.89 0.80
CA PHE A 12 25.44 27.08 -0.11
C PHE A 12 25.69 25.68 0.46
N LEU A 13 26.03 25.57 1.74
CA LEU A 13 26.21 24.29 2.42
C LEU A 13 24.93 23.45 2.39
N LEU A 14 23.76 24.04 2.68
CA LEU A 14 22.47 23.33 2.62
C LEU A 14 22.17 22.77 1.23
N ILE A 15 22.45 23.55 0.18
CA ILE A 15 22.28 23.11 -1.21
C ILE A 15 23.23 21.97 -1.54
N VAL A 16 24.52 22.11 -1.22
CA VAL A 16 25.54 21.07 -1.48
C VAL A 16 25.21 19.78 -0.76
N VAL A 17 24.86 19.85 0.53
CA VAL A 17 24.46 18.66 1.30
C VAL A 17 23.17 18.05 0.74
N GLY A 18 22.17 18.87 0.41
CA GLY A 18 20.91 18.40 -0.17
C GLY A 18 21.08 17.69 -1.52
N ILE A 19 21.90 18.26 -2.41
CA ILE A 19 22.26 17.64 -3.69
C ILE A 19 23.05 16.36 -3.45
N THR A 20 24.05 16.38 -2.57
CA THR A 20 24.90 15.20 -2.29
C THR A 20 24.06 14.03 -1.77
N LEU A 21 23.18 14.26 -0.79
CA LEU A 21 22.27 13.24 -0.28
C LEU A 21 21.32 12.72 -1.36
N SER A 22 20.84 13.59 -2.25
CA SER A 22 19.92 13.19 -3.32
C SER A 22 20.62 12.34 -4.39
N VAL A 23 21.84 12.74 -4.78
CA VAL A 23 22.68 12.01 -5.75
C VAL A 23 23.15 10.68 -5.16
N MET A 24 23.60 10.65 -3.91
CA MET A 24 23.96 9.39 -3.23
C MET A 24 22.74 8.46 -3.16
N ARG A 25 21.55 8.99 -2.87
CA ARG A 25 20.33 8.16 -2.87
C ARG A 25 20.01 7.59 -4.25
N HIS A 26 20.18 8.38 -5.31
CA HIS A 26 20.01 7.90 -6.67
C HIS A 26 21.05 6.82 -7.04
N GLN A 27 22.33 7.07 -6.78
CA GLN A 27 23.43 6.21 -7.22
C GLN A 27 23.57 4.94 -6.37
N SER A 28 23.49 5.04 -5.05
CA SER A 28 23.70 3.89 -4.14
C SER A 28 22.44 3.06 -3.93
N TYR A 29 21.26 3.68 -3.91
CA TYR A 29 19.99 2.98 -3.65
C TYR A 29 19.15 2.75 -4.91
N GLY A 30 19.57 3.30 -6.06
CA GLY A 30 18.86 3.10 -7.33
C GLY A 30 17.44 3.69 -7.30
N VAL A 31 17.24 4.85 -6.68
CA VAL A 31 15.94 5.54 -6.75
C VAL A 31 15.92 6.41 -8.01
N PRO A 32 15.02 6.21 -8.98
CA PRO A 32 15.00 7.02 -10.21
C PRO A 32 14.58 8.47 -9.93
N TRP A 33 15.09 9.41 -10.73
CA TRP A 33 14.71 10.82 -10.64
C TRP A 33 13.28 11.10 -11.10
N THR A 34 12.82 10.34 -12.10
CA THR A 34 11.47 10.44 -12.64
C THR A 34 10.63 9.27 -12.15
N PRO A 35 9.31 9.44 -11.97
CA PRO A 35 8.38 8.32 -11.91
C PRO A 35 8.54 7.52 -13.23
N GLY A 36 9.14 6.32 -13.16
CA GLY A 36 9.35 5.42 -14.29
C GLY A 36 8.35 4.26 -14.28
N GLU A 37 8.48 3.33 -15.23
CA GLU A 37 7.73 2.06 -15.27
C GLU A 37 7.91 1.33 -13.93
N THR A 38 6.87 1.25 -13.12
CA THR A 38 6.94 0.56 -11.83
C THR A 38 6.99 -0.93 -12.07
N ARG A 39 7.71 -1.65 -11.20
CA ARG A 39 7.60 -3.10 -11.08
C ARG A 39 6.77 -3.38 -9.84
N GLN A 40 5.81 -4.27 -9.98
CA GLN A 40 4.95 -4.66 -8.88
C GLN A 40 5.70 -5.65 -7.97
N VAL A 41 5.73 -5.37 -6.67
CA VAL A 41 6.19 -6.28 -5.62
C VAL A 41 5.01 -6.67 -4.76
N TRP A 42 4.86 -7.97 -4.51
CA TRP A 42 3.87 -8.51 -3.60
C TRP A 42 4.53 -8.78 -2.26
N ASP A 43 4.10 -8.05 -1.24
CA ASP A 43 4.37 -8.35 0.15
C ASP A 43 3.33 -9.36 0.62
N ILE A 44 3.76 -10.56 1.02
CA ILE A 44 2.87 -11.64 1.44
C ILE A 44 3.28 -12.09 2.84
N GLU A 45 2.36 -11.99 3.78
CA GLU A 45 2.53 -12.38 5.17
C GLU A 45 1.67 -13.60 5.49
N ALA A 46 2.31 -14.68 5.93
CA ALA A 46 1.68 -15.83 6.56
C ALA A 46 1.65 -15.62 8.07
N ARG A 47 0.44 -15.50 8.63
CA ARG A 47 0.18 -15.44 10.07
C ARG A 47 -0.24 -16.81 10.57
N ILE A 48 0.60 -17.42 11.38
CA ILE A 48 0.37 -18.73 12.00
C ILE A 48 -0.11 -18.51 13.43
N GLU A 49 -1.23 -19.12 13.80
CA GLU A 49 -1.78 -19.08 15.15
C GLU A 49 -1.99 -20.48 15.68
N PHE A 50 -1.63 -20.72 16.94
CA PHE A 50 -1.85 -21.98 17.62
C PHE A 50 -1.83 -21.80 19.14
N ASN A 51 -2.34 -22.78 19.88
CA ASN A 51 -2.30 -22.80 21.34
C ASN A 51 -1.23 -23.78 21.83
N ALA A 52 -0.19 -23.26 22.49
CA ALA A 52 0.90 -24.06 23.03
C ALA A 52 0.56 -24.69 24.39
N GLN A 53 1.03 -25.92 24.60
CA GLN A 53 0.65 -26.77 25.73
C GLN A 53 1.61 -26.70 26.93
N GLY A 54 2.53 -25.75 26.99
CA GLY A 54 3.51 -25.63 28.07
C GLY A 54 4.74 -26.53 27.92
N ARG A 55 4.95 -27.12 26.73
CA ARG A 55 6.11 -27.96 26.37
C ARG A 55 6.88 -27.37 25.19
N GLU A 56 7.88 -28.08 24.72
CA GLU A 56 8.62 -27.73 23.51
C GLU A 56 7.68 -27.67 22.29
N VAL A 57 7.89 -26.66 21.46
CA VAL A 57 7.08 -26.40 20.27
C VAL A 57 8.00 -26.37 19.06
N LYS A 58 7.61 -27.09 18.02
CA LYS A 58 8.20 -27.03 16.69
C LYS A 58 7.10 -26.73 15.67
N VAL A 59 7.22 -25.63 14.96
CA VAL A 59 6.32 -25.22 13.88
C VAL A 59 7.11 -25.29 12.58
N SER A 60 6.57 -25.96 11.56
CA SER A 60 7.17 -26.08 10.23
C SER A 60 6.16 -25.61 9.20
N LEU A 61 6.49 -24.57 8.44
CA LEU A 61 5.66 -24.04 7.34
C LEU A 61 6.38 -24.24 6.01
N ALA A 62 5.66 -24.67 4.97
CA ALA A 62 6.19 -24.64 3.61
C ALA A 62 6.59 -23.20 3.21
N ALA A 63 7.80 -23.07 2.68
CA ALA A 63 8.37 -21.79 2.26
C ALA A 63 8.45 -21.75 0.73
N PRO A 64 7.91 -20.70 0.08
CA PRO A 64 7.91 -20.61 -1.36
C PRO A 64 9.31 -20.27 -1.89
N HIS A 65 9.48 -20.43 -3.20
CA HIS A 65 10.70 -20.12 -3.92
C HIS A 65 10.37 -19.32 -5.20
N THR A 66 11.42 -18.87 -5.90
CA THR A 66 11.27 -18.21 -7.20
C THR A 66 10.59 -19.14 -8.20
N GLN A 67 9.57 -18.62 -8.90
CA GLN A 67 8.76 -19.35 -9.89
C GLN A 67 8.56 -18.50 -11.16
N ASP A 68 7.94 -19.10 -12.17
CA ASP A 68 7.64 -18.38 -13.41
C ASP A 68 6.81 -17.12 -13.12
N GLY A 69 7.28 -15.97 -13.63
CA GLY A 69 6.64 -14.67 -13.42
C GLY A 69 6.89 -14.01 -12.05
N PHE A 70 7.50 -14.70 -11.07
CA PHE A 70 7.73 -14.17 -9.72
C PHE A 70 9.12 -14.50 -9.19
N THR A 71 9.92 -13.46 -8.91
CA THR A 71 11.22 -13.62 -8.21
C THR A 71 11.06 -13.40 -6.72
N LEU A 72 11.47 -14.36 -5.88
CA LEU A 72 11.59 -14.14 -4.44
C LEU A 72 12.79 -13.20 -4.19
N ILE A 73 12.53 -12.00 -3.67
CA ILE A 73 13.56 -10.98 -3.41
C ILE A 73 13.85 -10.78 -1.91
N GLY A 74 13.02 -11.34 -1.04
CA GLY A 74 13.23 -11.24 0.40
C GLY A 74 12.30 -12.14 1.20
N GLU A 75 12.81 -12.63 2.32
CA GLU A 75 12.03 -13.36 3.31
C GLU A 75 12.49 -12.99 4.71
N ASN A 76 11.55 -12.84 5.63
CA ASN A 76 11.80 -12.49 7.02
C ASN A 76 10.75 -13.15 7.91
N ALA A 77 11.11 -13.48 9.13
CA ALA A 77 10.15 -13.94 10.13
C ALA A 77 10.18 -13.07 11.38
N SER A 78 9.02 -12.87 11.98
CA SER A 78 8.85 -12.20 13.26
C SER A 78 8.19 -13.16 14.24
N SER A 79 8.97 -13.58 15.23
CA SER A 79 8.56 -14.57 16.23
C SER A 79 9.31 -14.35 17.54
N PRO A 80 8.72 -13.64 18.53
CA PRO A 80 9.37 -13.37 19.80
C PRO A 80 9.76 -14.67 20.53
N GLY A 81 11.06 -14.87 20.76
CA GLY A 81 11.58 -16.00 21.56
C GLY A 81 11.70 -17.34 20.83
N TYR A 82 11.32 -17.44 19.56
CA TYR A 82 11.53 -18.64 18.74
C TYR A 82 12.87 -18.56 18.00
N GLY A 83 13.59 -19.67 17.91
CA GLY A 83 14.68 -19.85 16.96
C GLY A 83 14.11 -20.19 15.59
N ILE A 84 14.58 -19.52 14.53
CA ILE A 84 14.20 -19.78 13.14
C ILE A 84 15.32 -20.50 12.39
N SER A 85 14.96 -21.45 11.54
CA SER A 85 15.85 -22.07 10.57
C SER A 85 15.13 -22.33 9.25
N TYR A 86 15.80 -22.04 8.14
CA TYR A 86 15.32 -22.39 6.80
C TYR A 86 15.99 -23.69 6.38
N VAL A 87 15.18 -24.73 6.17
CA VAL A 87 15.66 -26.07 5.83
C VAL A 87 15.06 -26.52 4.52
N THR A 88 15.87 -27.22 3.74
CA THR A 88 15.43 -27.87 2.50
C THR A 88 15.37 -29.36 2.76
N THR A 89 14.17 -29.92 2.77
CA THR A 89 13.91 -31.36 2.91
C THR A 89 13.68 -32.00 1.53
N GLU A 90 13.57 -33.33 1.46
CA GLU A 90 13.17 -34.02 0.22
C GLU A 90 11.78 -33.58 -0.28
N SER A 91 10.91 -33.18 0.66
CA SER A 91 9.60 -32.56 0.39
C SER A 91 9.66 -31.07 0.07
N GLY A 92 10.84 -30.46 -0.07
CA GLY A 92 10.98 -29.05 -0.46
C GLY A 92 11.40 -28.11 0.68
N ARG A 93 11.31 -26.81 0.43
CA ARG A 93 11.80 -25.76 1.32
C ARG A 93 10.80 -25.46 2.43
N ARG A 94 11.27 -25.38 3.68
CA ARG A 94 10.44 -25.09 4.86
C ARG A 94 11.11 -24.10 5.80
N ALA A 95 10.29 -23.26 6.44
CA ALA A 95 10.69 -22.42 7.56
C ALA A 95 10.29 -23.11 8.86
N GLU A 96 11.25 -23.35 9.75
CA GLU A 96 11.04 -24.01 11.02
C GLU A 96 11.27 -23.05 12.19
N TRP A 97 10.30 -22.98 13.09
CA TRP A 97 10.39 -22.27 14.36
C TRP A 97 10.43 -23.24 15.52
N THR A 98 11.38 -23.04 16.43
CA THR A 98 11.57 -23.90 17.60
C THR A 98 11.68 -23.09 18.89
N ILE A 99 11.08 -23.60 19.96
CA ILE A 99 11.20 -23.04 21.32
C ILE A 99 11.10 -24.17 22.35
N ARG A 100 11.88 -24.06 23.44
CA ARG A 100 11.91 -25.09 24.50
C ARG A 100 10.64 -25.15 25.33
N GLN A 101 9.97 -24.01 25.52
CA GLN A 101 8.75 -23.95 26.31
C GLN A 101 7.90 -22.76 25.86
N ALA A 102 6.66 -23.04 25.46
CA ALA A 102 5.66 -22.02 25.17
C ALA A 102 4.30 -22.43 25.77
N LYS A 103 3.51 -21.46 26.24
CA LYS A 103 2.20 -21.72 26.86
C LYS A 103 1.18 -20.69 26.38
N GLY A 104 -0.04 -21.14 26.14
CA GLY A 104 -1.15 -20.26 25.75
C GLY A 104 -1.14 -19.92 24.26
N PRO A 105 -1.88 -18.87 23.83
CA PRO A 105 -1.97 -18.49 22.43
C PRO A 105 -0.62 -17.99 21.92
N GLN A 106 -0.20 -18.49 20.77
CA GLN A 106 1.04 -18.14 20.10
C GLN A 106 0.72 -17.61 18.70
N THR A 107 1.51 -16.64 18.26
CA THR A 107 1.40 -16.09 16.90
C THR A 107 2.79 -15.92 16.31
N ILE A 108 2.98 -16.45 15.11
CA ILE A 108 4.22 -16.38 14.34
C ILE A 108 3.91 -15.73 13.00
N TYR A 109 4.77 -14.82 12.56
CA TYR A 109 4.64 -14.15 11.27
C TYR A 109 5.81 -14.54 10.37
N TYR A 110 5.50 -14.92 9.13
CA TYR A 110 6.47 -15.15 8.08
C TYR A 110 6.12 -14.30 6.86
N LYS A 111 7.00 -13.35 6.53
CA LYS A 111 6.83 -12.40 5.44
C LYS A 111 7.75 -12.77 4.28
N THR A 112 7.21 -12.78 3.07
CA THR A 112 7.94 -12.97 1.81
C THR A 112 7.64 -11.81 0.86
N GLN A 113 8.59 -11.51 -0.02
CA GLN A 113 8.48 -10.44 -0.99
C GLN A 113 8.74 -11.00 -2.39
N PHE A 114 7.75 -10.91 -3.27
CA PHE A 114 7.82 -11.40 -4.65
C PHE A 114 7.77 -10.25 -5.64
N LEU A 115 8.82 -10.11 -6.44
CA LEU A 115 8.84 -9.20 -7.58
C LEU A 115 8.14 -9.85 -8.78
N VAL A 116 7.15 -9.16 -9.35
CA VAL A 116 6.55 -9.54 -10.63
C VAL A 116 7.59 -9.32 -11.74
N ASP A 117 8.09 -10.42 -12.28
CA ASP A 117 9.12 -10.42 -13.30
C ASP A 117 8.75 -11.40 -14.43
N PRO A 118 8.26 -10.91 -15.57
CA PRO A 118 7.93 -11.75 -16.73
C PRO A 118 9.11 -12.56 -17.30
N GLN A 119 10.34 -12.21 -16.94
CA GLN A 119 11.56 -12.90 -17.37
C GLN A 119 12.04 -13.93 -16.34
N ALA A 120 11.43 -13.98 -15.15
CA ALA A 120 11.71 -15.02 -14.18
C ALA A 120 11.20 -16.35 -14.72
N ASN A 121 12.12 -17.28 -14.94
CA ASN A 121 11.83 -18.66 -15.30
C ASN A 121 12.39 -19.54 -14.18
N ALA A 122 11.53 -20.31 -13.54
CA ALA A 122 12.00 -21.39 -12.67
C ALA A 122 12.45 -22.57 -13.52
N ILE A 123 13.51 -23.25 -13.10
CA ILE A 123 13.92 -24.50 -13.71
C ILE A 123 12.96 -25.58 -13.18
N PRO A 124 12.06 -26.14 -14.00
CA PRO A 124 11.13 -27.13 -13.51
C PRO A 124 11.88 -28.42 -13.14
N LEU A 125 11.74 -28.86 -11.89
CA LEU A 125 12.29 -30.15 -11.47
C LEU A 125 11.41 -31.28 -12.03
N PRO A 126 11.97 -32.21 -12.81
CA PRO A 126 11.21 -33.34 -13.33
C PRO A 126 10.77 -34.27 -12.18
N PRO A 127 9.68 -35.02 -12.35
CA PRO A 127 9.24 -35.99 -11.36
C PRO A 127 10.33 -37.06 -11.13
N SER A 128 10.86 -37.15 -9.92
CA SER A 128 12.01 -38.00 -9.58
C SER A 128 11.64 -39.34 -8.92
N ALA A 129 10.40 -39.48 -8.42
CA ALA A 129 9.94 -40.69 -7.73
C ALA A 129 8.93 -41.49 -8.59
N PRO A 130 9.02 -42.83 -8.60
CA PRO A 130 7.99 -43.66 -9.22
C PRO A 130 6.65 -43.48 -8.50
N MET A 131 5.58 -43.30 -9.27
CA MET A 131 4.24 -43.12 -8.71
C MET A 131 3.77 -44.38 -8.01
N VAL A 132 3.34 -44.23 -6.77
CA VAL A 132 2.66 -45.31 -6.04
C VAL A 132 1.21 -45.32 -6.50
N LYS A 133 0.79 -46.41 -7.17
CA LYS A 133 -0.59 -46.60 -7.58
C LYS A 133 -1.47 -46.65 -6.32
N PRO A 134 -2.46 -45.74 -6.17
CA PRO A 134 -3.31 -45.71 -4.99
C PRO A 134 -4.25 -46.91 -4.98
N THR A 135 -4.55 -47.41 -3.78
CA THR A 135 -5.56 -48.45 -3.57
C THR A 135 -6.95 -47.82 -3.48
N PHE A 136 -7.91 -48.35 -4.23
CA PHE A 136 -9.33 -48.03 -4.11
C PHE A 136 -10.08 -49.24 -3.55
N ASP A 137 -11.12 -49.01 -2.76
CA ASP A 137 -12.02 -50.07 -2.30
C ASP A 137 -12.93 -50.53 -3.44
N GLY A 138 -13.35 -51.80 -3.47
CA GLY A 138 -13.96 -52.45 -4.65
C GLY A 138 -14.93 -51.60 -5.51
N PRO A 139 -16.02 -51.03 -4.95
CA PRO A 139 -16.93 -50.17 -5.71
C PRO A 139 -16.28 -48.88 -6.22
N ASP A 140 -15.39 -48.28 -5.43
CA ASP A 140 -14.67 -47.04 -5.77
C ASP A 140 -13.67 -47.30 -6.89
N GLU A 141 -13.02 -48.47 -6.92
CA GLU A 141 -12.07 -48.84 -7.99
C GLU A 141 -12.78 -48.93 -9.34
N THR A 142 -13.98 -49.53 -9.37
CA THR A 142 -14.77 -49.66 -10.60
C THR A 142 -15.18 -48.28 -11.13
N SER A 143 -15.62 -47.38 -10.26
CA SER A 143 -15.94 -45.99 -10.63
C SER A 143 -14.71 -45.19 -11.06
N ALA A 144 -13.56 -45.40 -10.40
CA ALA A 144 -12.29 -44.80 -10.77
C ALA A 144 -11.84 -45.22 -12.18
N ILE A 145 -11.88 -46.51 -12.48
CA ILE A 145 -11.54 -47.05 -13.81
C ILE A 145 -12.49 -46.47 -14.87
N ALA A 146 -13.80 -46.42 -14.60
CA ALA A 146 -14.77 -45.87 -15.55
C ALA A 146 -14.51 -44.38 -15.87
N LEU A 147 -14.18 -43.56 -14.87
CA LEU A 147 -13.83 -42.15 -15.07
C LEU A 147 -12.52 -41.98 -15.83
N ILE A 148 -11.51 -42.78 -15.51
CA ILE A 148 -10.22 -42.78 -16.22
C ILE A 148 -10.43 -43.17 -17.68
N GLU A 149 -11.21 -44.21 -17.96
CA GLU A 149 -11.49 -44.65 -19.33
C GLU A 149 -12.29 -43.58 -20.11
N GLN A 150 -13.28 -42.95 -19.48
CA GLN A 150 -14.03 -41.84 -20.07
C GLN A 150 -13.12 -40.67 -20.44
N ALA A 151 -12.22 -40.26 -19.54
CA ALA A 151 -11.26 -39.19 -19.79
C ALA A 151 -10.26 -39.58 -20.89
N ASN A 152 -9.75 -40.82 -20.87
CA ASN A 152 -8.80 -41.33 -21.85
C ASN A 152 -9.38 -41.35 -23.27
N ARG A 153 -10.65 -41.76 -23.44
CA ARG A 153 -11.32 -41.74 -24.75
C ARG A 153 -11.51 -40.34 -25.34
N ARG A 154 -11.48 -39.31 -24.50
CA ARG A 154 -11.75 -37.90 -24.89
C ARG A 154 -10.50 -37.01 -24.88
N SER A 155 -9.32 -37.58 -24.63
CA SER A 155 -8.05 -36.86 -24.53
C SER A 155 -7.00 -37.38 -25.50
N ALA A 156 -5.96 -36.58 -25.71
CA ALA A 156 -4.85 -36.89 -26.62
C ALA A 156 -3.48 -36.90 -25.90
N ASP A 157 -3.39 -36.29 -24.72
CA ASP A 157 -2.19 -36.14 -23.89
C ASP A 157 -2.58 -36.01 -22.41
N ASP A 158 -1.60 -36.05 -21.50
CA ASP A 158 -1.83 -35.98 -20.04
C ASP A 158 -2.53 -34.69 -19.59
N VAL A 159 -2.31 -33.59 -20.30
CA VAL A 159 -2.88 -32.27 -20.02
C VAL A 159 -4.37 -32.24 -20.37
N THR A 160 -4.74 -32.74 -21.54
CA THR A 160 -6.12 -32.87 -22.00
C THR A 160 -6.85 -33.97 -21.24
N PHE A 161 -6.17 -35.05 -20.86
CA PHE A 161 -6.69 -36.08 -19.97
C PHE A 161 -7.10 -35.48 -18.63
N THR A 162 -6.21 -34.70 -18.02
CA THR A 162 -6.48 -34.05 -16.73
C THR A 162 -7.69 -33.10 -16.82
N ARG A 163 -7.81 -32.34 -17.91
CA ARG A 163 -8.95 -31.46 -18.15
C ARG A 163 -10.26 -32.23 -18.25
N GLU A 164 -10.31 -33.29 -19.05
CA GLU A 164 -11.51 -34.11 -19.22
C GLU A 164 -11.86 -34.89 -17.95
N LEU A 165 -10.86 -35.35 -17.19
CA LEU A 165 -11.05 -35.99 -15.91
C LEU A 165 -11.69 -35.04 -14.89
N ILE A 166 -11.14 -33.84 -14.72
CA ILE A 166 -11.71 -32.84 -13.79
C ILE A 166 -13.11 -32.43 -14.25
N LYS A 167 -13.36 -32.31 -15.56
CA LYS A 167 -14.68 -32.05 -16.10
C LYS A 167 -15.67 -33.16 -15.74
N ALA A 168 -15.27 -34.43 -15.88
CA ALA A 168 -16.09 -35.58 -15.50
C ALA A 168 -16.35 -35.63 -13.99
N LEU A 169 -15.37 -35.24 -13.16
CA LEU A 169 -15.54 -35.12 -11.71
C LEU A 169 -16.52 -34.01 -11.30
N ASN A 170 -16.61 -32.94 -12.09
CA ASN A 170 -17.50 -31.81 -11.84
C ASN A 170 -18.90 -31.96 -12.45
N GLU A 171 -19.15 -33.03 -13.22
CA GLU A 171 -20.42 -33.29 -13.86
C GLU A 171 -21.44 -33.82 -12.84
N ALA A 172 -22.48 -33.02 -12.55
CA ALA A 172 -23.45 -33.31 -11.50
C ALA A 172 -24.24 -34.62 -11.73
N GLU A 173 -24.41 -35.04 -12.98
CA GLU A 173 -25.14 -36.26 -13.36
C GLU A 173 -24.25 -37.52 -13.34
N ASN A 174 -22.93 -37.36 -13.11
CA ASN A 174 -21.99 -38.47 -13.16
C ASN A 174 -21.98 -39.25 -11.83
N GLN A 175 -22.66 -40.40 -11.83
CA GLN A 175 -22.78 -41.27 -10.64
C GLN A 175 -21.43 -41.79 -10.14
N ASN A 176 -20.46 -42.03 -11.04
CA ASN A 176 -19.12 -42.49 -10.66
C ASN A 176 -18.33 -41.40 -9.94
N ALA A 177 -18.48 -40.14 -10.38
CA ALA A 177 -17.87 -39.00 -9.70
C ALA A 177 -18.49 -38.81 -8.30
N ALA A 178 -19.82 -38.86 -8.20
CA ALA A 178 -20.53 -38.71 -6.94
C ALA A 178 -20.10 -39.73 -5.88
N LEU A 179 -19.84 -40.99 -6.27
CA LEU A 179 -19.38 -42.03 -5.35
C LEU A 179 -18.03 -41.69 -4.71
N LEU A 180 -17.07 -41.21 -5.51
CA LEU A 180 -15.74 -40.83 -5.03
C LEU A 180 -15.78 -39.56 -4.17
N LEU A 181 -16.53 -38.54 -4.63
CA LEU A 181 -16.62 -37.24 -3.96
C LEU A 181 -17.36 -37.28 -2.61
N ASN A 182 -18.09 -38.35 -2.32
CA ASN A 182 -18.68 -38.56 -1.00
C ASN A 182 -17.62 -38.89 0.07
N LYS A 183 -16.45 -39.43 -0.33
CA LYS A 183 -15.40 -39.88 0.58
C LYS A 183 -14.16 -38.98 0.60
N MET A 184 -13.94 -38.18 -0.43
CA MET A 184 -12.73 -37.36 -0.57
C MET A 184 -13.02 -36.05 -1.31
N SER A 185 -12.12 -35.08 -1.17
CA SER A 185 -12.25 -33.81 -1.89
C SER A 185 -12.01 -34.00 -3.40
N LYS A 186 -12.46 -33.04 -4.22
CA LYS A 186 -12.18 -33.05 -5.67
C LYS A 186 -10.68 -33.03 -5.98
N VAL A 187 -9.90 -32.32 -5.17
CA VAL A 187 -8.43 -32.25 -5.28
C VAL A 187 -7.82 -33.64 -5.09
N ASP A 188 -8.24 -34.33 -4.03
CA ASP A 188 -7.72 -35.66 -3.68
C ASP A 188 -8.20 -36.72 -4.69
N ALA A 189 -9.45 -36.64 -5.13
CA ALA A 189 -10.01 -37.51 -6.17
C ALA A 189 -9.23 -37.37 -7.48
N ALA A 190 -9.00 -36.13 -7.94
CA ALA A 190 -8.21 -35.87 -9.13
C ALA A 190 -6.78 -36.40 -8.97
N GLN A 191 -6.10 -36.11 -7.85
CA GLN A 191 -4.74 -36.61 -7.58
C GLN A 191 -4.67 -38.14 -7.63
N LYS A 192 -5.59 -38.84 -6.95
CA LYS A 192 -5.61 -40.30 -6.91
C LYS A 192 -5.88 -40.90 -8.28
N LEU A 193 -6.83 -40.36 -9.04
CA LEU A 193 -7.17 -40.85 -10.38
C LEU A 193 -6.01 -40.63 -11.37
N LEU A 194 -5.35 -39.48 -11.33
CA LEU A 194 -4.14 -39.21 -12.12
C LEU A 194 -3.00 -40.18 -11.75
N SER A 195 -2.79 -40.40 -10.46
CA SER A 195 -1.77 -41.35 -9.98
C SER A 195 -2.10 -42.80 -10.37
N TYR A 196 -3.38 -43.18 -10.37
CA TYR A 196 -3.83 -44.50 -10.83
C TYR A 196 -3.61 -44.68 -12.34
N ALA A 197 -3.84 -43.62 -13.13
CA ALA A 197 -3.55 -43.55 -14.55
C ALA A 197 -2.04 -43.44 -14.88
N GLN A 198 -1.17 -43.43 -13.86
CA GLN A 198 0.29 -43.29 -14.01
C GLN A 198 0.69 -41.97 -14.69
N ILE A 199 -0.04 -40.89 -14.40
CA ILE A 199 0.28 -39.53 -14.87
C ILE A 199 0.98 -38.76 -13.74
N PRO A 200 2.23 -38.26 -13.93
CA PRO A 200 2.96 -37.57 -12.87
C PRO A 200 2.23 -36.32 -12.40
N ASN A 201 1.85 -36.32 -11.13
CA ASN A 201 1.03 -35.27 -10.54
C ASN A 201 1.45 -34.97 -9.09
N LYS A 202 1.15 -33.76 -8.63
CA LYS A 202 1.31 -33.34 -7.24
C LYS A 202 0.21 -32.38 -6.83
N VAL A 203 -0.12 -32.35 -5.54
CA VAL A 203 -1.01 -31.33 -4.97
C VAL A 203 -0.15 -30.17 -4.50
N VAL A 204 -0.53 -28.96 -4.92
CA VAL A 204 0.15 -27.73 -4.53
C VAL A 204 -0.83 -26.77 -3.87
N GLY A 205 -0.33 -26.02 -2.89
CA GLY A 205 -1.07 -24.94 -2.26
C GLY A 205 -0.83 -23.63 -2.99
N VAL A 206 -1.90 -23.00 -3.45
CA VAL A 206 -1.87 -21.76 -4.24
C VAL A 206 -2.57 -20.66 -3.47
N ILE A 207 -2.01 -19.45 -3.55
CA ILE A 207 -2.67 -18.24 -3.09
C ILE A 207 -2.92 -17.32 -4.26
N ARG A 208 -4.10 -16.69 -4.27
CA ARG A 208 -4.45 -15.66 -5.26
C ARG A 208 -4.03 -14.31 -4.74
N LEU A 209 -3.14 -13.65 -5.48
CA LEU A 209 -2.63 -12.32 -5.19
C LEU A 209 -3.69 -11.28 -5.54
N GLU A 210 -4.13 -10.54 -4.53
CA GLU A 210 -5.09 -9.46 -4.65
C GLU A 210 -4.75 -8.38 -3.61
N ASP A 211 -4.62 -7.14 -4.08
CA ASP A 211 -4.16 -6.06 -3.22
C ASP A 211 -5.14 -5.79 -2.07
N GLY A 212 -4.60 -5.59 -0.87
CA GLY A 212 -5.40 -5.38 0.35
C GLY A 212 -6.16 -6.61 0.86
N ARG A 213 -5.99 -7.80 0.26
CA ARG A 213 -6.67 -9.03 0.71
C ARG A 213 -6.09 -9.54 2.02
N ARG A 214 -6.98 -9.76 2.99
CA ARG A 214 -6.63 -10.22 4.36
C ARG A 214 -7.29 -11.56 4.65
N ARG A 215 -6.64 -12.38 5.49
CA ARG A 215 -7.17 -13.66 5.99
C ARG A 215 -7.55 -14.67 4.89
N GLN A 216 -6.79 -14.70 3.80
CA GLN A 216 -6.95 -15.74 2.78
C GLN A 216 -6.41 -17.08 3.30
N SER A 217 -7.14 -18.17 3.09
CA SER A 217 -6.64 -19.53 3.25
C SER A 217 -5.95 -20.00 1.96
N ILE A 218 -5.06 -20.99 2.07
CA ILE A 218 -4.48 -21.62 0.90
C ILE A 218 -5.54 -22.39 0.11
N GLN A 219 -5.46 -22.37 -1.22
CA GLN A 219 -6.30 -23.19 -2.09
C GLN A 219 -5.47 -24.33 -2.65
N HIS A 220 -5.90 -25.57 -2.44
CA HIS A 220 -5.21 -26.72 -3.00
C HIS A 220 -5.60 -26.90 -4.47
N MET A 221 -4.62 -27.14 -5.32
CA MET A 221 -4.76 -27.36 -6.75
C MET A 221 -3.88 -28.52 -7.20
N ASN A 222 -4.17 -29.10 -8.36
CA ASN A 222 -3.41 -30.21 -8.92
C ASN A 222 -2.42 -29.68 -9.97
N GLN A 223 -1.16 -30.09 -9.90
CA GLN A 223 -0.18 -29.89 -10.97
C GLN A 223 0.09 -31.22 -11.67
N VAL A 224 0.20 -31.17 -13.00
CA VAL A 224 0.48 -32.33 -13.85
C VAL A 224 1.68 -32.03 -14.74
N TRP A 225 2.56 -33.02 -14.91
CA TRP A 225 3.72 -32.90 -15.77
C TRP A 225 3.34 -33.10 -17.24
N ASP A 226 3.64 -32.12 -18.10
CA ASP A 226 3.36 -32.22 -19.54
C ASP A 226 4.49 -32.84 -20.38
N GLY A 227 5.58 -33.26 -19.71
CA GLY A 227 6.83 -33.71 -20.34
C GLY A 227 7.95 -32.67 -20.27
N SER A 228 7.61 -31.39 -20.12
CA SER A 228 8.56 -30.26 -20.09
C SER A 228 8.41 -29.36 -18.86
N LYS A 229 7.18 -29.17 -18.36
CA LYS A 229 6.86 -28.29 -17.23
C LYS A 229 5.65 -28.81 -16.44
N TRP A 230 5.50 -28.28 -15.23
CA TRP A 230 4.32 -28.50 -14.40
C TRP A 230 3.18 -27.56 -14.82
N VAL A 231 2.03 -28.13 -15.16
CA VAL A 231 0.82 -27.39 -15.53
C VAL A 231 -0.19 -27.44 -14.39
N LEU A 232 -0.61 -26.27 -13.91
CA LEU A 232 -1.57 -26.12 -12.83
C LEU A 232 -3.01 -26.25 -13.33
N PHE A 233 -3.83 -26.98 -12.58
CA PHE A 233 -5.25 -27.15 -12.82
C PHE A 233 -6.07 -26.83 -11.58
N ASN A 234 -7.14 -26.06 -11.78
CA ASN A 234 -8.14 -25.86 -10.75
C ASN A 234 -9.14 -27.04 -10.76
N PRO A 235 -9.24 -27.82 -9.68
CA PRO A 235 -10.14 -28.99 -9.62
C PRO A 235 -11.63 -28.63 -9.63
N GLU A 236 -12.01 -27.39 -9.35
CA GLU A 236 -13.42 -26.95 -9.40
C GLU A 236 -13.87 -26.59 -10.81
N THR A 237 -12.98 -26.06 -11.66
CA THR A 237 -13.32 -25.58 -13.00
C THR A 237 -12.75 -26.43 -14.13
N GLY A 238 -11.71 -27.23 -13.86
CA GLY A 238 -10.95 -27.96 -14.87
C GLY A 238 -10.14 -27.06 -15.82
N THR A 239 -10.15 -25.75 -15.59
CA THR A 239 -9.41 -24.79 -16.40
C THR A 239 -7.98 -24.66 -15.89
N GLN A 240 -7.06 -24.48 -16.83
CA GLN A 240 -5.71 -23.99 -16.53
C GLN A 240 -5.87 -22.51 -16.18
N PRO A 241 -5.58 -22.09 -14.95
CA PRO A 241 -5.70 -20.69 -14.62
C PRO A 241 -4.60 -19.90 -15.34
N THR A 242 -4.98 -19.18 -16.40
CA THR A 242 -4.12 -18.21 -17.11
C THR A 242 -3.95 -16.90 -16.34
N GLN A 243 -4.29 -16.87 -15.05
CA GLN A 243 -4.29 -15.64 -14.26
C GLN A 243 -2.86 -15.29 -13.83
N PRO A 244 -2.35 -14.07 -14.14
CA PRO A 244 -1.00 -13.65 -13.76
C PRO A 244 -0.80 -13.46 -12.25
N ASN A 245 -1.83 -13.69 -11.44
CA ASN A 245 -1.86 -13.37 -10.01
C ASN A 245 -1.99 -14.62 -9.12
N LEU A 246 -1.62 -15.80 -9.61
CA LEU A 246 -1.55 -17.01 -8.78
C LEU A 246 -0.11 -17.27 -8.38
N LEU A 247 0.11 -17.44 -7.08
CA LEU A 247 1.40 -17.79 -6.52
C LEU A 247 1.31 -19.19 -5.91
N VAL A 248 2.14 -20.12 -6.37
CA VAL A 248 2.31 -21.40 -5.70
C VAL A 248 3.11 -21.17 -4.42
N TRP A 249 2.48 -21.43 -3.28
CA TRP A 249 3.10 -21.24 -1.97
C TRP A 249 3.71 -22.54 -1.43
N ASP A 250 2.98 -23.64 -1.59
CA ASP A 250 3.37 -24.96 -1.08
C ASP A 250 3.48 -25.96 -2.23
N GLU A 251 4.69 -26.48 -2.43
CA GLU A 251 4.97 -27.56 -3.39
C GLU A 251 5.28 -28.90 -2.73
N SER A 252 5.15 -28.98 -1.40
CA SER A 252 5.69 -30.10 -0.64
C SER A 252 4.92 -31.40 -0.76
N ASN A 253 3.70 -31.37 -1.32
CA ASN A 253 2.82 -32.52 -1.51
C ASN A 253 2.51 -33.29 -0.19
N VAL A 254 2.76 -32.67 0.97
CA VAL A 254 2.59 -33.28 2.30
C VAL A 254 1.67 -32.42 3.16
N SER A 255 2.16 -31.28 3.64
CA SER A 255 1.44 -30.42 4.58
C SER A 255 2.00 -29.00 4.55
N LEU A 256 1.11 -28.03 4.38
CA LEU A 256 1.44 -26.61 4.45
C LEU A 256 2.03 -26.25 5.81
N LEU A 257 1.45 -26.76 6.90
CA LEU A 257 1.76 -26.38 8.27
C LEU A 257 1.74 -27.60 9.19
N ASP A 258 2.89 -27.87 9.82
CA ASP A 258 3.01 -28.89 10.87
C ASP A 258 3.35 -28.23 12.20
N VAL A 259 2.54 -28.50 13.22
CA VAL A 259 2.75 -27.97 14.58
C VAL A 259 2.87 -29.11 15.58
N MET A 260 4.05 -29.26 16.17
CA MET A 260 4.30 -30.13 17.32
C MET A 260 4.29 -29.29 18.60
N GLY A 261 3.67 -29.81 19.67
CA GLY A 261 3.59 -29.11 20.96
C GLY A 261 2.46 -28.08 21.09
N GLY A 262 1.65 -27.92 20.04
CA GLY A 262 0.49 -27.02 20.00
C GLY A 262 -0.78 -27.68 19.45
N GLN A 263 -1.92 -27.00 19.61
CA GLN A 263 -3.23 -27.40 19.10
C GLN A 263 -3.95 -26.21 18.45
N ASN A 264 -5.00 -26.50 17.66
CA ASN A 264 -5.81 -25.51 16.94
C ASN A 264 -4.95 -24.60 16.06
N SER A 265 -4.06 -25.20 15.28
CA SER A 265 -3.15 -24.50 14.39
C SER A 265 -3.88 -24.04 13.13
N GLN A 266 -3.72 -22.77 12.78
CA GLN A 266 -4.26 -22.17 11.57
C GLN A 266 -3.25 -21.21 10.93
N VAL A 267 -3.28 -21.11 9.61
CA VAL A 267 -2.47 -20.18 8.84
C VAL A 267 -3.35 -19.31 7.94
N HIS A 268 -3.10 -18.02 7.99
CA HIS A 268 -3.81 -17.03 7.20
C HIS A 268 -2.82 -16.18 6.42
N PHE A 269 -3.15 -15.91 5.16
CA PHE A 269 -2.34 -15.08 4.28
C PHE A 269 -2.94 -13.68 4.17
N THR A 270 -2.08 -12.68 4.27
CA THR A 270 -2.37 -11.28 3.96
C THR A 270 -1.40 -10.81 2.90
N MET A 271 -1.88 -10.06 1.92
CA MET A 271 -1.04 -9.56 0.83
C MET A 271 -1.33 -8.12 0.48
N ILE A 272 -0.27 -7.42 0.08
CA ILE A 272 -0.31 -6.03 -0.35
C ILE A 272 0.59 -5.89 -1.58
N ALA A 273 0.09 -5.22 -2.61
CA ALA A 273 0.88 -4.84 -3.76
C ALA A 273 1.59 -3.50 -3.51
N GLN A 274 2.86 -3.44 -3.89
CA GLN A 274 3.66 -2.23 -3.85
C GLN A 274 4.29 -2.00 -5.21
N ASP A 275 4.14 -0.79 -5.73
CA ASP A 275 4.86 -0.35 -6.92
C ASP A 275 6.26 0.11 -6.52
N VAL A 276 7.28 -0.64 -6.92
CA VAL A 276 8.69 -0.27 -6.71
C VAL A 276 9.33 0.14 -8.03
N SER A 277 10.40 0.94 -7.95
CA SER A 277 11.15 1.31 -9.15
C SER A 277 11.97 0.14 -9.72
N PRO A 278 12.25 0.09 -11.03
CA PRO A 278 13.04 -0.98 -11.65
C PRO A 278 14.44 -1.15 -11.08
N GLN A 279 15.04 -0.05 -10.63
CA GLN A 279 16.36 -0.03 -10.01
C GLN A 279 16.33 -0.56 -8.58
N GLN A 280 15.29 -0.27 -7.78
CA GLN A 280 15.06 -0.94 -6.49
C GLN A 280 14.78 -2.44 -6.67
N ALA A 281 14.00 -2.82 -7.68
CA ALA A 281 13.77 -4.23 -8.02
C ALA A 281 15.06 -4.96 -8.45
N THR A 282 15.99 -4.24 -9.09
CA THR A 282 17.31 -4.78 -9.46
C THR A 282 18.23 -4.84 -8.24
N ASN A 283 18.24 -3.82 -7.39
CA ASN A 283 19.03 -3.79 -6.16
C ASN A 283 18.51 -4.79 -5.12
N SER A 284 17.21 -5.04 -5.04
CA SER A 284 16.65 -6.08 -4.16
C SER A 284 16.95 -7.50 -4.65
N LYS A 285 17.17 -7.70 -5.96
CA LYS A 285 17.76 -8.94 -6.48
C LYS A 285 19.25 -9.08 -6.13
N VAL A 286 19.97 -7.97 -5.94
CA VAL A 286 21.44 -7.94 -5.73
C VAL A 286 21.82 -7.88 -4.24
N SER A 287 20.95 -7.34 -3.38
CA SER A 287 21.21 -7.12 -1.96
C SER A 287 20.32 -7.99 -1.09
N ALA A 288 20.63 -9.29 -1.04
CA ALA A 288 20.19 -10.19 0.02
C ALA A 288 21.17 -10.17 1.22
N ASP A 289 21.85 -9.03 1.47
CA ASP A 289 22.73 -8.90 2.63
C ASP A 289 22.92 -7.44 3.09
N GLY A 290 22.99 -7.29 4.41
CA GLY A 290 23.79 -6.27 5.12
C GLY A 290 23.41 -4.77 5.03
N LEU A 291 22.80 -4.29 6.12
CA LEU A 291 22.98 -2.94 6.73
C LEU A 291 22.42 -1.71 5.98
N LEU A 292 21.21 -1.28 6.40
CA LEU A 292 20.94 -0.01 7.13
C LEU A 292 19.41 0.18 7.29
N ASN A 293 18.88 -0.36 8.39
CA ASN A 293 17.46 -0.36 8.79
C ASN A 293 16.98 1.00 9.34
N LEU A 294 17.29 2.11 8.66
CA LEU A 294 16.83 3.46 9.02
C LEU A 294 16.19 4.15 7.81
N SER A 295 15.26 3.47 7.13
CA SER A 295 14.51 4.06 6.02
C SER A 295 13.05 4.22 6.42
N ILE A 296 12.41 5.33 6.00
CA ILE A 296 10.97 5.54 6.18
C ILE A 296 10.15 4.39 5.57
N HIS A 297 10.72 3.67 4.59
CA HIS A 297 10.11 2.51 3.95
C HIS A 297 10.06 1.25 4.83
N SER A 298 10.74 1.24 5.99
CA SER A 298 10.63 0.14 6.97
C SER A 298 9.48 0.34 7.96
N LEU A 299 8.82 1.51 7.95
CA LEU A 299 7.62 1.75 8.75
C LEU A 299 6.43 0.99 8.15
N PRO A 300 5.43 0.61 8.95
CA PRO A 300 4.20 0.08 8.38
C PRO A 300 3.54 1.12 7.45
N LEU A 301 2.75 0.63 6.49
CA LEU A 301 2.28 1.43 5.35
C LEU A 301 1.37 2.59 5.76
N GLU A 302 0.64 2.44 6.87
CA GLU A 302 -0.23 3.48 7.41
C GLU A 302 0.58 4.70 7.88
N GLU A 303 1.71 4.47 8.55
CA GLU A 303 2.64 5.51 8.97
C GLU A 303 3.34 6.17 7.77
N GLN A 304 3.70 5.39 6.75
CA GLN A 304 4.32 5.92 5.53
C GLN A 304 3.41 6.92 4.79
N ALA A 305 2.11 6.63 4.71
CA ALA A 305 1.15 7.53 4.08
C ALA A 305 1.05 8.89 4.81
N MET A 306 1.11 8.88 6.14
CA MET A 306 1.15 10.11 6.94
C MET A 306 2.43 10.91 6.66
N PHE A 307 3.59 10.24 6.63
CA PHE A 307 4.87 10.90 6.34
C PHE A 307 4.92 11.49 4.93
N LYS A 308 4.35 10.82 3.92
CA LYS A 308 4.27 11.32 2.55
C LYS A 308 3.56 12.68 2.48
N ASN A 309 2.47 12.85 3.23
CA ASN A 309 1.73 14.11 3.28
C ASN A 309 2.48 15.20 4.05
N ILE A 310 3.12 14.86 5.17
CA ILE A 310 3.89 15.82 5.98
C ILE A 310 5.09 16.36 5.20
N MET A 311 5.77 15.50 4.44
CA MET A 311 6.95 15.89 3.65
C MET A 311 6.64 16.89 2.53
N LEU A 312 5.38 17.02 2.11
CA LEU A 312 4.96 18.00 1.10
C LEU A 312 4.77 19.41 1.68
N ILE A 313 4.61 19.57 3.00
CA ILE A 313 4.34 20.85 3.65
C ILE A 313 5.42 21.91 3.35
N PRO A 314 6.74 21.61 3.37
CA PRO A 314 7.79 22.55 3.00
C PRO A 314 7.66 23.10 1.57
N ILE A 315 7.18 22.29 0.61
CA ILE A 315 6.92 22.75 -0.76
C ILE A 315 5.79 23.78 -0.76
N GLY A 316 4.72 23.52 0.00
CA GLY A 316 3.64 24.49 0.20
C GLY A 316 4.15 25.81 0.79
N ALA A 317 5.02 25.74 1.80
CA ALA A 317 5.65 26.92 2.40
C ALA A 317 6.49 27.71 1.40
N LEU A 318 7.29 27.04 0.55
CA LEU A 318 8.06 27.68 -0.51
C LEU A 318 7.15 28.44 -1.49
N ILE A 319 6.04 27.84 -1.90
CA ILE A 319 5.05 28.48 -2.78
C ILE A 319 4.46 29.72 -2.10
N VAL A 320 4.08 29.65 -0.82
CA VAL A 320 3.57 30.83 -0.09
C VAL A 320 4.60 31.95 -0.07
N VAL A 321 5.84 31.64 0.30
CA VAL A 321 6.91 32.64 0.38
C VAL A 321 7.13 33.27 -0.98
N PHE A 322 7.16 32.47 -2.05
CA PHE A 322 7.29 32.98 -3.42
C PHE A 322 6.15 33.93 -3.80
N LEU A 323 4.89 33.53 -3.60
CA LEU A 323 3.73 34.35 -3.94
C LEU A 323 3.67 35.63 -3.09
N ARG A 324 4.08 35.58 -1.83
CA ARG A 324 4.04 36.73 -0.94
C ARG A 324 5.19 37.72 -1.18
N VAL A 325 6.40 37.21 -1.40
CA VAL A 325 7.62 38.02 -1.51
C VAL A 325 7.83 38.53 -2.93
N ILE A 326 7.66 37.67 -3.94
CA ILE A 326 7.91 38.04 -5.34
C ILE A 326 6.66 38.67 -5.97
N ILE A 327 5.49 38.03 -5.83
CA ILE A 327 4.26 38.53 -6.45
C ILE A 327 3.63 39.65 -5.61
N GLY A 328 3.60 39.48 -4.29
CA GLY A 328 2.94 40.43 -3.37
C GLY A 328 1.48 40.10 -3.09
N LEU A 329 1.08 38.83 -3.24
CA LEU A 329 -0.28 38.41 -2.93
C LEU A 329 -0.57 38.57 -1.43
N LYS A 330 -1.67 39.24 -1.08
CA LYS A 330 -2.13 39.34 0.31
C LYS A 330 -2.88 38.07 0.70
N THR A 331 -2.41 37.40 1.75
CA THR A 331 -3.05 36.21 2.34
C THR A 331 -3.31 36.45 3.82
N SER A 332 -4.30 35.75 4.38
CA SER A 332 -4.59 35.76 5.81
C SER A 332 -3.55 34.92 6.58
N GLY A 333 -2.35 35.48 6.72
CA GLY A 333 -1.20 34.81 7.32
C GLY A 333 -0.38 33.97 6.34
N THR A 334 0.75 33.43 6.81
CA THR A 334 1.71 32.64 6.01
C THR A 334 1.43 31.15 6.03
N PHE A 335 1.00 30.61 7.17
CA PHE A 335 0.74 29.18 7.31
C PHE A 335 -0.66 28.78 6.86
N MET A 336 -1.62 29.69 6.93
CA MET A 336 -3.02 29.39 6.67
C MET A 336 -3.27 28.80 5.27
N PRO A 337 -2.72 29.34 4.16
CA PRO A 337 -2.94 28.74 2.85
C PRO A 337 -2.42 27.31 2.75
N VAL A 338 -1.30 27.01 3.43
CA VAL A 338 -0.74 25.66 3.48
C VAL A 338 -1.67 24.72 4.23
N LEU A 339 -2.20 25.13 5.38
CA LEU A 339 -3.15 24.33 6.15
C LEU A 339 -4.45 24.06 5.38
N ILE A 340 -4.99 25.08 4.70
CA ILE A 340 -6.17 24.91 3.83
C ILE A 340 -5.87 23.93 2.69
N ALA A 341 -4.69 24.01 2.07
CA ALA A 341 -4.29 23.06 1.03
C ALA A 341 -4.19 21.62 1.56
N VAL A 342 -3.63 21.42 2.76
CA VAL A 342 -3.58 20.09 3.40
C VAL A 342 -4.98 19.55 3.66
N ALA A 343 -5.94 20.40 4.04
CA ALA A 343 -7.33 20.00 4.16
C ALA A 343 -7.90 19.52 2.81
N PHE A 344 -7.63 20.22 1.69
CA PHE A 344 -8.06 19.81 0.36
C PHE A 344 -7.40 18.52 -0.14
N VAL A 345 -6.15 18.24 0.25
CA VAL A 345 -5.49 16.95 -0.05
C VAL A 345 -6.28 15.78 0.55
N GLN A 346 -6.95 15.98 1.70
CA GLN A 346 -7.74 14.94 2.35
C GLN A 346 -9.19 14.87 1.86
N THR A 347 -9.81 16.02 1.52
CA THR A 347 -11.23 16.10 1.18
C THR A 347 -11.52 16.15 -0.32
N GLN A 348 -10.49 16.20 -1.17
CA GLN A 348 -10.52 16.53 -2.60
C GLN A 348 -10.80 18.02 -2.87
N LEU A 349 -10.36 18.51 -4.03
CA LEU A 349 -10.35 19.95 -4.34
C LEU A 349 -11.76 20.54 -4.47
N THR A 350 -12.64 19.90 -5.23
CA THR A 350 -13.97 20.43 -5.60
C THR A 350 -14.89 20.49 -4.38
N THR A 351 -15.08 19.35 -3.74
CA THR A 351 -15.79 19.18 -2.45
C THR A 351 -15.15 20.03 -1.36
N GLY A 352 -13.82 20.09 -1.30
CA GLY A 352 -13.07 20.91 -0.36
C GLY A 352 -13.34 22.40 -0.50
N ILE A 353 -13.32 22.96 -1.72
CA ILE A 353 -13.63 24.38 -1.97
C ILE A 353 -15.07 24.69 -1.59
N ILE A 354 -16.02 23.86 -2.02
CA ILE A 354 -17.45 24.06 -1.70
C ILE A 354 -17.66 24.03 -0.18
N GLY A 355 -17.12 23.01 0.50
CA GLY A 355 -17.20 22.88 1.95
C GLY A 355 -16.54 24.05 2.67
N PHE A 356 -15.34 24.47 2.24
CA PHE A 356 -14.63 25.61 2.80
C PHE A 356 -15.45 26.90 2.70
N LEU A 357 -15.96 27.23 1.52
CA LEU A 357 -16.74 28.45 1.30
C LEU A 357 -18.03 28.46 2.13
N LEU A 358 -18.74 27.33 2.21
CA LEU A 358 -19.97 27.20 2.99
C LEU A 358 -19.67 27.33 4.49
N ILE A 359 -18.74 26.54 5.01
CA ILE A 359 -18.41 26.51 6.45
C ILE A 359 -17.84 27.85 6.90
N VAL A 360 -16.88 28.42 6.16
CA VAL A 360 -16.29 29.72 6.50
C VAL A 360 -17.32 30.83 6.37
N GLY A 361 -18.12 30.84 5.30
CA GLY A 361 -19.18 31.83 5.09
C GLY A 361 -20.22 31.83 6.21
N THR A 362 -20.78 30.67 6.54
CA THR A 362 -21.74 30.54 7.65
C THR A 362 -21.10 30.86 9.00
N GLY A 363 -19.85 30.43 9.23
CA GLY A 363 -19.11 30.74 10.46
C GLY A 363 -18.89 32.23 10.69
N LEU A 364 -18.54 32.98 9.63
CA LEU A 364 -18.43 34.44 9.68
C LEU A 364 -19.76 35.12 10.01
N ILE A 365 -20.87 34.65 9.43
CA ILE A 365 -22.22 35.17 9.72
C ILE A 365 -22.58 34.96 11.20
N ILE A 366 -22.40 33.74 11.71
CA ILE A 366 -22.68 33.42 13.12
C ILE A 366 -21.82 34.29 14.03
N ARG A 367 -20.54 34.44 13.72
CA ARG A 367 -19.67 35.28 14.54
C ARG A 367 -20.07 36.75 14.50
N SER A 368 -20.45 37.29 13.35
CA SER A 368 -21.00 38.66 13.25
C SER A 368 -22.28 38.84 14.07
N TYR A 369 -23.05 37.78 14.30
CA TYR A 369 -24.20 37.82 15.21
C TYR A 369 -23.75 37.77 16.68
N LEU A 370 -22.84 36.86 17.03
CA LEU A 370 -22.31 36.71 18.39
C LEU A 370 -21.51 37.94 18.85
N SER A 371 -20.90 38.71 17.94
CA SER A 371 -20.17 39.93 18.29
C SER A 371 -21.08 41.07 18.75
N LYS A 372 -22.37 41.05 18.38
CA LYS A 372 -23.39 41.97 18.93
C LYS A 372 -23.79 41.62 20.36
N LEU A 373 -23.49 40.40 20.80
CA LEU A 373 -23.67 39.97 22.18
C LEU A 373 -22.42 40.40 22.95
N ASN A 374 -22.60 41.06 24.09
CA ASN A 374 -21.51 41.53 24.96
C ASN A 374 -20.82 40.36 25.70
N LEU A 375 -20.31 39.38 24.95
CA LEU A 375 -19.65 38.18 25.45
C LEU A 375 -18.16 38.44 25.69
N LEU A 376 -17.64 37.84 26.76
CA LEU A 376 -16.21 37.71 27.02
C LEU A 376 -15.51 37.01 25.85
N LEU A 377 -14.26 37.40 25.53
CA LEU A 377 -13.49 36.87 24.41
C LEU A 377 -13.43 35.33 24.38
N VAL A 378 -13.19 34.73 25.55
CA VAL A 378 -13.08 33.26 25.70
C VAL A 378 -14.42 32.57 25.40
N ALA A 379 -15.53 33.09 25.93
CA ALA A 379 -16.87 32.55 25.69
C ALA A 379 -17.26 32.66 24.20
N ARG A 380 -16.86 33.75 23.55
CA ARG A 380 -17.09 33.98 22.13
C ARG A 380 -16.35 32.96 21.25
N ILE A 381 -15.06 32.73 21.49
CA ILE A 381 -14.25 31.78 20.73
C ILE A 381 -14.82 30.36 20.88
N SER A 382 -15.15 29.94 22.11
CA SER A 382 -15.76 28.63 22.35
C SER A 382 -17.10 28.44 21.62
N ALA A 383 -17.96 29.47 21.62
CA ALA A 383 -19.25 29.42 20.93
C ALA A 383 -19.10 29.26 19.40
N VAL A 384 -18.08 29.90 18.81
CA VAL A 384 -17.77 29.78 17.38
C VAL A 384 -17.31 28.35 17.06
N ILE A 385 -16.38 27.79 17.83
CA ILE A 385 -15.89 26.42 17.63
C ILE A 385 -17.06 25.42 17.69
N ILE A 386 -17.91 25.52 18.71
CA ILE A 386 -19.08 24.64 18.86
C ILE A 386 -20.04 24.77 17.67
N SER A 387 -20.30 26.00 17.22
CA SER A 387 -21.17 26.26 16.06
C SER A 387 -20.60 25.64 14.78
N VAL A 388 -19.28 25.74 14.57
CA VAL A 388 -18.60 25.14 13.41
C VAL A 388 -18.68 23.61 13.43
N ILE A 389 -18.48 22.99 14.60
CA ILE A 389 -18.65 21.53 14.75
C ILE A 389 -20.08 21.11 14.41
N LEU A 390 -21.09 21.89 14.83
CA LEU A 390 -22.50 21.61 14.53
C LEU A 390 -22.79 21.73 13.03
N ILE A 391 -22.30 22.80 12.38
CA ILE A 391 -22.46 23.01 10.93
C ILE A 391 -21.83 21.85 10.15
N ILE A 392 -20.60 21.47 10.51
CA ILE A 392 -19.89 20.38 9.86
C ILE A 392 -20.67 19.07 10.03
N SER A 393 -21.14 18.78 11.25
CA SER A 393 -21.92 17.57 11.54
C SER A 393 -23.21 17.53 10.72
N MET A 394 -23.92 18.65 10.61
CA MET A 394 -25.14 18.75 9.81
C MET A 394 -24.84 18.59 8.32
N PHE A 395 -23.77 19.22 7.82
CA PHE A 395 -23.34 19.09 6.43
C PHE A 395 -22.97 17.65 6.08
N THR A 396 -22.26 16.94 6.95
CA THR A 396 -21.90 15.53 6.74
C THR A 396 -23.14 14.64 6.63
N VAL A 397 -24.15 14.85 7.50
CA VAL A 397 -25.41 14.09 7.45
C VAL A 397 -26.19 14.38 6.16
N VAL A 398 -26.20 15.63 5.72
CA VAL A 398 -26.86 16.04 4.46
C VAL A 398 -26.12 15.46 3.24
N ALA A 399 -24.80 15.55 3.21
CA ALA A 399 -23.96 14.99 2.14
C ALA A 399 -24.15 13.47 2.03
N PHE A 400 -24.21 12.76 3.17
CA PHE A 400 -24.51 11.33 3.22
C PHE A 400 -25.86 11.01 2.56
N LYS A 401 -26.91 11.78 2.89
CA LYS A 401 -28.26 11.56 2.32
C LYS A 401 -28.35 11.85 0.83
N ILE A 402 -27.52 12.75 0.30
CA ILE A 402 -27.50 13.12 -1.13
C ILE A 402 -26.66 12.12 -1.96
N GLY A 403 -25.99 11.15 -1.32
CA GLY A 403 -25.13 10.18 -2.01
C GLY A 403 -23.76 10.75 -2.40
N LEU A 404 -23.39 11.92 -1.88
CA LEU A 404 -22.03 12.47 -1.98
C LEU A 404 -21.13 11.75 -0.97
N THR A 405 -20.70 10.54 -1.31
CA THR A 405 -19.80 9.73 -0.46
C THR A 405 -18.43 10.38 -0.28
N GLU A 406 -18.03 11.25 -1.20
CA GLU A 406 -16.79 12.05 -1.15
C GLU A 406 -16.79 13.11 -0.04
N GLY A 407 -17.97 13.51 0.47
CA GLY A 407 -18.09 14.50 1.55
C GLY A 407 -17.98 13.93 2.97
N LEU A 408 -17.77 12.61 3.12
CA LEU A 408 -17.86 11.90 4.40
C LEU A 408 -16.55 11.88 5.21
N THR A 409 -15.43 12.30 4.63
CA THR A 409 -14.10 12.17 5.24
C THR A 409 -13.61 13.45 5.94
N ILE A 410 -14.49 14.16 6.65
CA ILE A 410 -14.06 15.29 7.48
C ILE A 410 -13.42 14.75 8.77
N THR A 411 -12.11 14.57 8.77
CA THR A 411 -11.33 14.18 9.95
C THR A 411 -11.16 15.36 10.92
N PHE A 412 -10.70 15.09 12.15
CA PHE A 412 -10.46 16.14 13.17
C PHE A 412 -9.49 17.23 12.68
N PHE A 413 -8.53 16.89 11.83
CA PHE A 413 -7.47 17.80 11.42
C PHE A 413 -7.96 18.93 10.49
N PRO A 414 -8.64 18.66 9.35
CA PRO A 414 -9.33 19.69 8.57
C PRO A 414 -10.35 20.50 9.39
N MET A 415 -11.07 19.87 10.31
CA MET A 415 -12.03 20.56 11.18
C MET A 415 -11.36 21.64 12.04
N ILE A 416 -10.22 21.32 12.68
CA ILE A 416 -9.44 22.28 13.48
C ILE A 416 -8.94 23.43 12.59
N ILE A 417 -8.43 23.11 11.39
CA ILE A 417 -7.93 24.13 10.45
C ILE A 417 -9.04 25.07 10.01
N LEU A 418 -10.23 24.56 9.68
CA LEU A 418 -11.38 25.36 9.28
C LEU A 418 -11.85 26.27 10.44
N SER A 419 -11.91 25.74 11.65
CA SER A 419 -12.28 26.52 12.84
C SER A 419 -11.28 27.65 13.10
N TRP A 420 -9.98 27.35 13.07
CA TRP A 420 -8.92 28.36 13.19
C TRP A 420 -9.02 29.40 12.07
N THR A 421 -9.40 28.96 10.87
CA THR A 421 -9.57 29.86 9.72
C THR A 421 -10.70 30.84 9.93
N ILE A 422 -11.84 30.37 10.43
CA ILE A 422 -12.98 31.22 10.78
C ILE A 422 -12.61 32.21 11.88
N GLU A 423 -11.86 31.76 12.89
CA GLU A 423 -11.40 32.63 13.97
C GLU A 423 -10.55 33.77 13.44
N ARG A 424 -9.51 33.46 12.65
CA ARG A 424 -8.61 34.47 12.09
C ARG A 424 -9.33 35.41 11.12
N MET A 425 -10.15 34.87 10.21
CA MET A 425 -10.88 35.68 9.23
C MET A 425 -11.90 36.60 9.88
N SER A 426 -12.51 36.18 10.99
CA SER A 426 -13.48 37.03 11.65
C SER A 426 -12.85 38.09 12.55
N ILE A 427 -11.65 37.85 13.11
CA ILE A 427 -10.88 38.94 13.75
C ILE A 427 -10.55 39.99 12.68
N LEU A 428 -10.06 39.55 11.51
CA LEU A 428 -9.78 40.42 10.37
C LEU A 428 -11.03 41.19 9.90
N TRP A 429 -12.20 40.56 9.93
CA TRP A 429 -13.47 41.21 9.60
C TRP A 429 -13.79 42.36 10.57
N GLU A 430 -13.56 42.14 11.86
CA GLU A 430 -13.82 43.12 12.91
C GLU A 430 -12.79 44.27 12.90
N GLU A 431 -11.51 43.97 12.61
CA GLU A 431 -10.41 44.95 12.64
C GLU A 431 -10.25 45.76 11.34
N GLU A 432 -10.29 45.09 10.18
CA GLU A 432 -9.94 45.69 8.87
C GLU A 432 -11.14 45.75 7.90
N GLY A 433 -12.28 45.16 8.28
CA GLY A 433 -13.54 45.19 7.54
C GLY A 433 -13.69 44.11 6.45
N ALA A 434 -14.92 43.98 5.94
CA ALA A 434 -15.33 42.92 5.01
C ALA A 434 -14.50 42.85 3.72
N LYS A 435 -14.10 44.01 3.18
CA LYS A 435 -13.33 44.10 1.92
C LYS A 435 -11.96 43.42 2.05
N GLU A 436 -11.30 43.61 3.19
CA GLU A 436 -9.97 43.05 3.42
C GLU A 436 -10.05 41.55 3.69
N VAL A 437 -11.14 41.06 4.32
CA VAL A 437 -11.40 39.62 4.47
C VAL A 437 -11.61 38.93 3.13
N ILE A 438 -12.38 39.51 2.21
CA ILE A 438 -12.57 38.93 0.88
C ILE A 438 -11.24 38.90 0.11
N LEU A 439 -10.43 39.97 0.21
CA LEU A 439 -9.14 40.05 -0.47
C LEU A 439 -8.13 39.04 0.09
N GLN A 440 -7.93 39.01 1.41
CA GLN A 440 -6.98 38.12 2.07
C GLN A 440 -7.48 36.66 2.08
N GLY A 441 -8.79 36.44 2.20
CA GLY A 441 -9.42 35.13 2.13
C GLY A 441 -9.40 34.54 0.73
N GLY A 442 -9.72 35.34 -0.29
CA GLY A 442 -9.58 34.95 -1.69
C GLY A 442 -8.12 34.67 -2.05
N GLY A 443 -7.17 35.51 -1.59
CA GLY A 443 -5.75 35.28 -1.78
C GLY A 443 -5.25 34.00 -1.10
N SER A 444 -5.69 33.73 0.13
CA SER A 444 -5.40 32.48 0.84
C SER A 444 -5.97 31.26 0.11
N LEU A 445 -7.21 31.32 -0.38
CA LEU A 445 -7.86 30.25 -1.11
C LEU A 445 -7.14 29.98 -2.45
N LEU A 446 -6.86 31.02 -3.23
CA LEU A 446 -6.10 30.91 -4.48
C LEU A 446 -4.74 30.26 -4.25
N THR A 447 -4.03 30.71 -3.22
CA THR A 447 -2.73 30.14 -2.85
C THR A 447 -2.87 28.68 -2.43
N ALA A 448 -3.90 28.33 -1.65
CA ALA A 448 -4.17 26.96 -1.24
C ALA A 448 -4.44 26.04 -2.44
N VAL A 449 -5.17 26.51 -3.46
CA VAL A 449 -5.41 25.76 -4.70
C VAL A 449 -4.09 25.50 -5.44
N LEU A 450 -3.22 26.51 -5.57
CA LEU A 450 -1.90 26.32 -6.21
C LEU A 450 -1.02 25.34 -5.45
N ILE A 451 -1.03 25.41 -4.11
CA ILE A 451 -0.31 24.46 -3.26
C ILE A 451 -0.89 23.06 -3.42
N TYR A 452 -2.21 22.90 -3.42
CA TYR A 452 -2.86 21.62 -3.65
C TYR A 452 -2.45 20.99 -4.98
N LEU A 453 -2.43 21.79 -6.06
CA LEU A 453 -2.02 21.31 -7.39
C LEU A 453 -0.55 20.86 -7.39
N ALA A 454 0.34 21.58 -6.69
CA ALA A 454 1.73 21.18 -6.54
C ALA A 454 1.88 19.91 -5.68
N MET A 455 1.13 19.80 -4.57
CA MET A 455 1.16 18.64 -3.67
C MET A 455 0.58 17.37 -4.31
N THR A 456 -0.37 17.52 -5.23
CA THR A 456 -1.02 16.39 -5.93
C THR A 456 -0.23 15.95 -7.18
N ASN A 457 0.80 16.70 -7.59
CA ASN A 457 1.61 16.37 -8.76
C ASN A 457 2.48 15.11 -8.48
N PRO A 458 2.40 14.05 -9.32
CA PRO A 458 3.16 12.82 -9.11
C PRO A 458 4.68 13.01 -9.03
N TYR A 459 5.23 13.96 -9.80
CA TYR A 459 6.65 14.27 -9.78
C TYR A 459 7.08 14.89 -8.46
N VAL A 460 6.30 15.85 -7.95
CA VAL A 460 6.61 16.54 -6.69
C VAL A 460 6.51 15.56 -5.52
N GLN A 461 5.48 14.71 -5.50
CA GLN A 461 5.34 13.66 -4.49
C GLN A 461 6.50 12.67 -4.52
N HIS A 462 6.84 12.16 -5.71
CA HIS A 462 7.94 11.21 -5.90
C HIS A 462 9.27 11.80 -5.42
N LEU A 463 9.58 13.01 -5.87
CA LEU A 463 10.84 13.66 -5.55
C LEU A 463 10.95 13.98 -4.06
N THR A 464 9.89 14.53 -3.45
CA THR A 464 9.93 14.96 -2.06
C THR A 464 9.94 13.80 -1.07
N PHE A 465 9.26 12.68 -1.39
CA PHE A 465 9.21 11.49 -0.54
C PHE A 465 10.49 10.67 -0.63
N ASN A 466 11.03 10.48 -1.84
CA ASN A 466 12.19 9.63 -2.03
C ASN A 466 13.53 10.35 -1.80
N PHE A 467 13.58 11.67 -1.93
CA PHE A 467 14.82 12.45 -1.76
C PHE A 467 14.69 13.43 -0.60
N ILE A 468 15.00 12.97 0.62
CA ILE A 468 15.03 13.81 1.83
C ILE A 468 15.92 15.06 1.65
N GLY A 469 17.01 14.95 0.88
CA GLY A 469 17.91 16.07 0.58
C GLY A 469 17.21 17.24 -0.11
N LEU A 470 16.10 17.00 -0.80
CA LEU A 470 15.29 18.04 -1.45
C LEU A 470 14.70 19.01 -0.42
N GLN A 471 14.39 18.57 0.80
CA GLN A 471 13.90 19.45 1.86
C GLN A 471 14.93 20.50 2.28
N LEU A 472 16.22 20.16 2.28
CA LEU A 472 17.30 21.11 2.56
C LEU A 472 17.44 22.14 1.43
N ILE A 473 17.25 21.72 0.18
CA ILE A 473 17.24 22.61 -0.98
C ILE A 473 16.05 23.58 -0.90
N VAL A 474 14.87 23.08 -0.53
CA VAL A 474 13.66 23.90 -0.33
C VAL A 474 13.86 24.90 0.79
N LEU A 475 14.45 24.48 1.92
CA LEU A 475 14.79 25.37 3.03
C LEU A 475 15.77 26.47 2.58
N ALA A 476 16.81 26.12 1.83
CA ALA A 476 17.75 27.07 1.27
C ALA A 476 17.05 28.08 0.33
N GLY A 477 16.12 27.61 -0.49
CA GLY A 477 15.28 28.46 -1.35
C GLY A 477 14.42 29.44 -0.56
N ILE A 478 13.78 28.99 0.53
CA ILE A 478 13.00 29.86 1.42
C ILE A 478 13.88 30.93 2.06
N LEU A 479 15.07 30.56 2.54
CA LEU A 479 16.03 31.51 3.14
C LEU A 479 16.51 32.55 2.13
N LEU A 480 16.80 32.14 0.89
CA LEU A 480 17.16 33.05 -0.20
C LEU A 480 16.04 34.06 -0.48
N LEU A 481 14.80 33.58 -0.65
CA LEU A 481 13.63 34.44 -0.85
C LEU A 481 13.41 35.37 0.34
N GLY A 482 13.69 34.94 1.56
CA GLY A 482 13.61 35.78 2.76
C GLY A 482 14.56 36.99 2.75
N THR A 483 15.64 36.95 1.96
CA THR A 483 16.57 38.09 1.79
C THR A 483 16.27 38.98 0.59
N TYR A 484 15.22 38.66 -0.17
CA TYR A 484 14.82 39.46 -1.32
C TYR A 484 14.30 40.83 -0.87
N THR A 485 14.94 41.88 -1.37
CA THR A 485 14.60 43.29 -1.09
C THR A 485 14.13 44.04 -2.33
N GLY A 486 13.95 43.35 -3.47
CA GLY A 486 13.48 43.96 -4.71
C GLY A 486 11.98 44.28 -4.68
N TYR A 487 11.53 45.04 -5.67
CA TYR A 487 10.11 45.38 -5.83
C TYR A 487 9.25 44.14 -6.11
N ARG A 488 8.02 44.17 -5.61
CA ARG A 488 7.02 43.12 -5.89
C ARG A 488 6.50 43.27 -7.32
N LEU A 489 6.16 42.17 -7.98
CA LEU A 489 5.58 42.20 -9.34
C LEU A 489 4.30 43.05 -9.41
N THR A 490 3.49 43.00 -8.35
CA THR A 490 2.27 43.82 -8.22
C THR A 490 2.57 45.31 -8.05
N GLU A 491 3.72 45.66 -7.48
CA GLU A 491 4.16 47.05 -7.31
C GLU A 491 4.71 47.62 -8.62
N LEU A 492 5.41 46.82 -9.43
CA LEU A 492 5.87 47.23 -10.77
C LEU A 492 4.72 47.71 -11.66
N ARG A 493 3.55 47.06 -11.57
CA ARG A 493 2.34 47.49 -12.31
C ARG A 493 1.76 48.80 -11.78
N ARG A 494 1.91 49.09 -10.49
CA ARG A 494 1.47 50.35 -9.86
C ARG A 494 2.42 51.52 -10.17
N PHE A 495 3.71 51.25 -10.33
CA PHE A 495 4.74 52.26 -10.62
C PHE A 495 4.99 52.47 -12.13
N LYS A 496 4.41 51.65 -13.01
CA LYS A 496 4.49 51.83 -14.46
C LYS A 496 4.15 53.26 -14.95
N PRO A 497 3.10 53.95 -14.44
CA PRO A 497 2.78 55.32 -14.86
C PRO A 497 3.80 56.38 -14.45
N LEU A 498 4.74 56.06 -13.53
CA LEU A 498 5.81 56.97 -13.11
C LEU A 498 7.09 56.81 -13.94
N VAL A 499 7.17 55.75 -14.75
CA VAL A 499 8.29 55.48 -15.66
C VAL A 499 7.92 55.87 -17.10
N ASP A 500 6.66 55.71 -17.49
CA ASP A 500 6.12 56.13 -18.79
C ASP A 500 5.68 57.62 -18.81
N GLY A 501 6.14 58.41 -17.82
CA GLY A 501 5.73 59.79 -17.56
C GLY A 501 6.79 60.86 -17.86
N ASP A 502 7.67 60.61 -18.83
CA ASP A 502 8.52 61.60 -19.50
C ASP A 502 8.24 61.62 -21.02
#